data_AF-A0A944D3M9-F1
#
_entry.id   AF-A0A944D3M9-F1
#
_cell.length_a   1.000
_cell.length_b   1.000
_cell.length_c   1.000
_cell.angle_alpha   90.00
_cell.angle_beta   90.00
_cell.angle_gamma   90.00
#
_symmetry.space_group_name_H-M   'P 1'
#
loop_
_entity.id
_entity.type
_entity.pdbx_description
1 polymer ?
#
loop_
_entity_poly.entity_id
_entity_poly.type
_entity_poly.pdbx_seq_one_letter_code
_entity_poly.pdbx_strand_id
1 'polypeptide(L)'
;MKGTPGRERNEGNSWDYVEDVLEVKDGYLVLGNTGSYGRGNNDVYLTKLIKKGKEQWFRTYGGFFNDYGRSITPSEDPDGGYLITGEKQHCLKENVSEDCYMKPLLIKVNEIGDNLYDNY
;
A
#
# COMPACT_ATOMS: atom_id res chain seq x y z
N MET A 1 34.20 4.67 -8.87
CA MET A 1 33.46 3.39 -8.81
C MET A 1 32.05 3.66 -9.32
N LYS A 2 31.63 3.01 -10.42
CA LYS A 2 30.28 3.18 -10.95
C LYS A 2 29.33 2.37 -10.07
N GLY A 3 28.42 3.04 -9.36
CA GLY A 3 27.36 2.38 -8.60
C GLY A 3 26.50 1.54 -9.53
N THR A 4 26.16 0.33 -9.10
CA THR A 4 25.20 -0.55 -9.79
C THR A 4 23.89 0.22 -10.04
N PRO A 5 23.33 0.20 -11.26
CA PRO A 5 21.98 0.70 -11.48
C PRO A 5 21.04 -0.09 -10.56
N GLY A 6 20.19 0.61 -9.82
CA GLY A 6 19.12 -0.05 -9.07
C GLY A 6 18.30 -0.88 -10.05
N ARG A 7 18.03 -2.15 -9.70
CA ARG A 7 17.13 -3.01 -10.49
C ARG A 7 15.83 -2.24 -10.72
N GLU A 8 15.55 -1.90 -11.98
CA GLU A 8 14.22 -1.43 -12.37
C GLU A 8 13.23 -2.55 -12.04
N ARG A 9 12.11 -2.20 -11.39
CA ARG A 9 11.05 -3.15 -11.11
C ARG A 9 10.44 -3.57 -12.44
N ASN A 10 10.24 -4.87 -12.66
CA ASN A 10 9.51 -5.35 -13.84
C ASN A 10 8.14 -4.68 -13.88
N GLU A 11 7.74 -4.20 -15.06
CA GLU A 11 6.42 -3.61 -15.29
C GLU A 11 5.32 -4.61 -14.87
N GLY A 12 4.35 -4.14 -14.08
CA GLY A 12 3.24 -4.94 -13.58
C GLY A 12 2.40 -5.54 -14.72
N ASN A 13 1.66 -6.62 -14.46
CA ASN A 13 0.85 -7.31 -15.47
C ASN A 13 -0.66 -6.98 -15.40
N SER A 14 -1.05 -5.99 -14.59
CA SER A 14 -2.45 -5.61 -14.36
C SER A 14 -2.58 -4.11 -14.13
N TRP A 15 -3.78 -3.65 -13.77
CA TRP A 15 -4.06 -2.25 -13.50
C TRP A 15 -3.54 -1.82 -12.14
N ASP A 16 -2.80 -0.72 -12.12
CA ASP A 16 -2.36 -0.03 -10.91
C ASP A 16 -2.84 1.43 -11.01
N TYR A 17 -3.36 1.98 -9.93
CA TYR A 17 -3.85 3.35 -9.89
C TYR A 17 -3.57 4.02 -8.54
N VAL A 18 -3.45 5.34 -8.56
CA VAL A 18 -3.21 6.17 -7.37
C VAL A 18 -4.55 6.63 -6.80
N GLU A 19 -4.64 6.66 -5.48
CA GLU A 19 -5.84 7.10 -4.73
C GLU A 19 -5.58 8.37 -3.94
N ASP A 20 -4.45 8.45 -3.23
CA ASP A 20 -4.13 9.58 -2.37
C ASP A 20 -2.62 9.85 -2.32
N VAL A 21 -2.25 11.09 -1.99
CA VAL A 21 -0.87 11.52 -1.86
C VAL A 21 -0.70 12.37 -0.61
N LEU A 22 0.28 12.00 0.22
CA LEU A 22 0.70 12.76 1.38
C LEU A 22 2.09 13.35 1.15
N GLU A 23 2.18 14.68 1.16
CA GLU A 23 3.47 15.36 1.23
C GLU A 23 4.08 15.19 2.63
N VAL A 24 5.36 14.85 2.67
CA VAL A 24 6.15 14.75 3.90
C VAL A 24 7.48 15.47 3.70
N LYS A 25 8.22 15.72 4.79
CA LYS A 25 9.42 16.56 4.79
C LYS A 25 10.39 16.31 3.61
N ASP A 26 10.65 15.04 3.30
CA ASP A 26 11.67 14.62 2.32
C ASP A 26 11.08 14.10 0.99
N GLY A 27 9.77 14.26 0.75
CA GLY A 27 9.14 13.94 -0.53
C GLY A 27 7.67 13.59 -0.41
N TYR A 28 7.22 12.55 -1.11
CA TYR A 28 5.80 12.18 -1.15
C TYR A 28 5.61 10.72 -0.74
N LEU A 29 4.51 10.43 -0.08
CA LEU A 29 3.94 9.09 0.06
C LEU A 29 2.76 9.02 -0.90
N VAL A 30 2.78 8.04 -1.81
CA VAL A 30 1.75 7.85 -2.83
C VAL A 30 1.05 6.53 -2.53
N LEU A 31 -0.21 6.65 -2.12
CA LEU A 31 -1.10 5.54 -1.84
C LEU A 31 -1.86 5.18 -3.11
N GLY A 32 -1.99 3.89 -3.39
CA GLY A 32 -2.81 3.41 -4.48
C GLY A 32 -3.20 1.96 -4.30
N ASN A 33 -3.79 1.40 -5.34
CA ASN A 33 -4.18 -0.01 -5.41
C ASN A 33 -3.52 -0.65 -6.62
N THR A 34 -3.11 -1.90 -6.46
CA THR A 34 -2.37 -2.66 -7.47
C THR A 34 -2.99 -4.03 -7.67
N GLY A 35 -3.35 -4.34 -8.92
CA GLY A 35 -3.64 -5.71 -9.34
C GLY A 35 -2.39 -6.45 -9.82
N SER A 36 -1.26 -5.74 -9.93
CA SER A 36 0.00 -6.26 -10.49
C SER A 36 0.90 -6.93 -9.45
N TYR A 37 0.73 -6.58 -8.17
CA TYR A 37 1.63 -7.01 -7.11
C TYR A 37 0.87 -7.30 -5.83
N GLY A 38 1.43 -8.19 -5.01
CA GLY A 38 0.85 -8.55 -3.72
C GLY A 38 0.30 -9.97 -3.70
N ARG A 39 -0.56 -10.25 -2.73
CA ARG A 39 -1.15 -11.57 -2.44
C ARG A 39 -2.55 -11.72 -3.03
N GLY A 40 -3.32 -10.64 -3.09
CA GLY A 40 -4.70 -10.61 -3.54
C GLY A 40 -4.89 -10.30 -5.03
N ASN A 41 -6.15 -10.13 -5.41
CA ASN A 41 -6.51 -9.69 -6.77
C ASN A 41 -6.30 -8.18 -6.97
N ASN A 42 -6.51 -7.42 -5.90
CA ASN A 42 -6.10 -6.03 -5.76
C ASN A 42 -5.56 -5.90 -4.35
N ASP A 43 -4.37 -5.35 -4.20
CA ASP A 43 -3.79 -5.01 -2.92
C ASP A 43 -3.56 -3.50 -2.83
N VAL A 44 -3.52 -2.98 -1.60
CA VAL A 44 -3.05 -1.63 -1.35
C VAL A 44 -1.56 -1.57 -1.64
N TYR A 45 -1.09 -0.51 -2.28
CA TYR A 45 0.33 -0.18 -2.29
C TYR A 45 0.61 1.20 -1.73
N LEU A 46 1.81 1.33 -1.17
CA LEU A 46 2.40 2.60 -0.79
C LEU A 46 3.79 2.70 -1.42
N THR A 47 4.06 3.79 -2.12
CA THR A 47 5.40 4.12 -2.60
C THR A 47 5.87 5.46 -2.06
N LYS A 48 7.16 5.54 -1.76
CA LYS A 48 7.83 6.76 -1.32
C LYS A 48 8.62 7.32 -2.48
N LEU A 49 8.34 8.57 -2.83
CA LEU A 49 9.12 9.33 -3.80
C LEU A 49 9.92 10.42 -3.08
N ILE A 50 11.16 10.68 -3.52
CA ILE A 50 11.86 11.93 -3.15
C ILE A 50 11.20 13.13 -3.84
N LYS A 51 11.52 14.36 -3.41
CA LYS A 51 11.00 15.60 -4.04
C LYS A 51 11.18 15.72 -5.55
N LYS A 52 12.18 15.02 -6.12
CA LYS A 52 12.44 14.96 -7.57
C LYS A 52 11.66 13.84 -8.30
N GLY A 53 10.75 13.15 -7.62
CA GLY A 53 9.91 12.08 -8.20
C GLY A 53 10.58 10.71 -8.33
N LYS A 54 11.83 10.53 -7.86
CA LYS A 54 12.48 9.21 -7.86
C LYS A 54 11.94 8.35 -6.71
N GLU A 55 11.56 7.12 -7.00
CA GLU A 55 11.17 6.13 -5.99
C GLU A 55 12.33 5.80 -5.05
N GLN A 56 12.02 5.78 -3.74
CA GLN A 56 12.89 5.30 -2.67
C GLN A 56 12.53 3.86 -2.28
N TRP A 57 11.24 3.58 -2.15
CA TRP A 57 10.73 2.25 -1.82
C TRP A 57 9.28 2.09 -2.25
N PHE A 58 8.86 0.83 -2.39
CA PHE A 58 7.50 0.40 -2.70
C PHE A 58 7.11 -0.73 -1.73
N ARG A 59 5.86 -0.75 -1.28
CA ARG A 59 5.28 -1.76 -0.38
C ARG A 59 3.86 -2.11 -0.82
N THR A 60 3.47 -3.36 -0.64
CA THR A 60 2.08 -3.82 -0.78
C THR A 60 1.53 -4.27 0.56
N TYR A 61 0.22 -4.09 0.76
CA TYR A 61 -0.54 -4.57 1.90
C TYR A 61 -1.86 -5.13 1.40
N GLY A 62 -2.20 -6.34 1.84
CA GLY A 62 -3.34 -7.05 1.29
C GLY A 62 -3.44 -8.47 1.81
N GLY A 63 -4.66 -8.98 1.84
CA GLY A 63 -4.99 -10.36 2.12
C GLY A 63 -4.98 -11.21 0.85
N PHE A 64 -5.78 -12.27 0.83
CA PHE A 64 -5.92 -13.14 -0.35
C PHE A 64 -7.00 -12.66 -1.33
N PHE A 65 -7.72 -11.59 -1.00
CA PHE A 65 -8.88 -11.10 -1.77
C PHE A 65 -8.64 -9.66 -2.26
N ASN A 66 -9.68 -8.87 -2.50
CA ASN A 66 -9.51 -7.48 -2.88
C ASN A 66 -9.37 -6.56 -1.65
N ASP A 67 -8.34 -5.74 -1.64
CA ASP A 67 -8.03 -4.75 -0.62
C ASP A 67 -7.81 -3.38 -1.29
N TYR A 68 -8.50 -2.36 -0.79
CA TYR A 68 -8.47 -1.02 -1.36
C TYR A 68 -8.12 0.01 -0.30
N GLY A 69 -6.99 0.69 -0.48
CA GLY A 69 -6.60 1.87 0.27
C GLY A 69 -7.27 3.10 -0.34
N ARG A 70 -7.76 4.00 0.50
CA ARG A 70 -8.54 5.19 0.08
C ARG A 70 -7.95 6.50 0.56
N SER A 71 -7.29 6.50 1.72
CA SER A 71 -6.67 7.71 2.25
C SER A 71 -5.49 7.39 3.14
N ILE A 72 -4.53 8.31 3.18
CA ILE A 72 -3.36 8.26 4.06
C ILE A 72 -3.20 9.58 4.85
N THR A 73 -2.86 9.45 6.14
CA THR A 73 -2.59 10.60 7.03
C THR A 73 -1.41 10.31 7.96
N PRO A 74 -0.66 11.31 8.44
CA PRO A 74 0.25 11.11 9.58
C PRO A 74 -0.49 10.56 10.79
N SER A 75 0.16 9.68 11.56
CA SER A 75 -0.31 9.26 12.88
C SER A 75 0.09 10.29 13.94
N GLU A 76 -0.76 10.50 14.92
CA GLU A 76 -0.48 11.32 16.11
C GLU A 76 0.13 10.50 17.26
N ASP A 77 0.39 9.21 17.05
CA ASP A 77 1.00 8.36 18.05
C ASP A 77 2.44 8.82 18.37
N PRO A 78 2.95 8.60 19.61
CA PRO A 78 4.30 9.04 20.01
C PRO A 78 5.44 8.44 19.18
N ASP A 79 5.23 7.26 18.59
CA ASP A 79 6.17 6.58 17.69
C ASP A 79 6.03 7.04 16.22
N GLY A 80 5.07 7.91 15.93
CA GLY A 80 4.82 8.51 14.61
C GLY A 80 4.26 7.50 13.60
N GLY A 81 4.67 7.68 12.34
CA GLY A 81 4.22 6.86 11.21
C GLY A 81 2.96 7.41 10.54
N TYR A 82 2.28 6.53 9.81
CA TYR A 82 1.16 6.90 8.94
C TYR A 82 0.02 5.91 9.07
N LEU A 83 -1.20 6.41 8.98
CA LEU A 83 -2.42 5.61 8.94
C LEU A 83 -2.95 5.59 7.51
N ILE A 84 -3.20 4.38 7.01
CA ILE A 84 -3.92 4.12 5.77
C ILE A 84 -5.29 3.58 6.13
N THR A 85 -6.32 4.15 5.52
CA THR A 85 -7.72 3.70 5.68
C THR A 85 -8.33 3.30 4.36
N GLY A 86 -9.32 2.41 4.41
CA GLY A 86 -10.03 1.95 3.24
C GLY A 86 -10.95 0.79 3.54
N GLU A 87 -10.98 -0.18 2.64
CA GLU A 87 -11.83 -1.35 2.74
C GLU A 87 -11.12 -2.62 2.27
N LYS A 88 -11.47 -3.75 2.88
CA LYS A 88 -10.95 -5.08 2.55
C LYS A 88 -12.05 -6.07 2.34
N GLN A 89 -11.85 -6.99 1.42
CA GLN A 89 -12.77 -8.06 1.17
C GLN A 89 -12.57 -9.19 2.18
N HIS A 90 -13.67 -9.63 2.77
CA HIS A 90 -13.71 -10.78 3.65
C HIS A 90 -14.70 -11.81 3.09
N CYS A 91 -14.24 -13.03 2.86
CA CYS A 91 -15.04 -14.14 2.36
C CYS A 91 -15.17 -15.21 3.46
N LEU A 92 -16.36 -15.77 3.63
CA LEU A 92 -16.62 -16.80 4.65
C LEU A 92 -16.08 -18.19 4.26
N LYS A 93 -15.71 -18.39 3.00
CA LYS A 93 -15.17 -19.64 2.45
C LYS A 93 -13.88 -19.32 1.72
N GLU A 94 -12.82 -20.08 2.01
CA GLU A 94 -11.45 -19.74 1.61
C GLU A 94 -11.18 -19.82 0.10
N ASN A 95 -12.12 -20.26 -0.75
CA ASN A 95 -11.85 -20.50 -2.18
C ASN A 95 -13.04 -20.21 -3.12
N VAL A 96 -14.02 -19.41 -2.69
CA VAL A 96 -15.15 -19.02 -3.56
C VAL A 96 -15.46 -17.54 -3.39
N SER A 97 -15.79 -16.86 -4.49
CA SER A 97 -16.31 -15.48 -4.48
C SER A 97 -17.76 -15.38 -3.99
N GLU A 98 -18.33 -16.49 -3.52
CA GLU A 98 -19.63 -16.55 -2.86
C GLU A 98 -19.48 -16.13 -1.40
N ASP A 99 -20.46 -15.38 -0.88
CA ASP A 99 -20.49 -14.93 0.52
C ASP A 99 -19.30 -14.04 0.94
N CYS A 100 -18.87 -13.14 0.05
CA CYS A 100 -17.88 -12.11 0.33
C CYS A 100 -18.53 -10.75 0.58
N TYR A 101 -17.98 -9.97 1.51
CA TYR A 101 -18.41 -8.59 1.78
C TYR A 101 -17.22 -7.72 2.19
N MET A 102 -17.37 -6.41 2.05
CA MET A 102 -16.33 -5.43 2.41
C MET A 102 -16.37 -5.14 3.91
N LYS A 103 -15.19 -5.06 4.52
CA LYS A 103 -14.97 -4.61 5.90
C LYS A 103 -14.06 -3.38 5.89
N PRO A 104 -14.09 -2.53 6.94
CA PRO A 104 -13.12 -1.45 7.07
C PRO A 104 -11.68 -1.98 7.10
N LEU A 105 -10.79 -1.27 6.43
CA LEU A 105 -9.34 -1.49 6.48
C LEU A 105 -8.68 -0.34 7.22
N LEU A 106 -7.80 -0.68 8.16
CA LEU A 106 -6.91 0.26 8.83
C LEU A 106 -5.52 -0.39 8.90
N ILE A 107 -4.50 0.32 8.40
CA ILE A 107 -3.10 -0.09 8.44
C ILE A 107 -2.28 1.06 9.02
N LYS A 108 -1.47 0.79 10.04
CA LYS A 108 -0.43 1.69 10.54
C LYS A 108 0.92 1.23 10.01
N VAL A 109 1.66 2.15 9.41
CA VAL A 109 3.00 1.92 8.87
C VAL A 109 4.01 2.88 9.48
N ASN A 110 5.27 2.47 9.56
CA ASN A 110 6.37 3.34 9.97
C ASN A 110 6.90 4.20 8.79
N GLU A 111 7.92 5.00 9.07
CA GLU A 111 8.56 5.92 8.09
C GLU A 111 9.16 5.25 6.84
N ILE A 112 9.42 3.95 6.90
CA ILE A 112 9.97 3.16 5.78
C ILE A 112 8.94 2.22 5.16
N GLY A 113 7.66 2.36 5.54
CA GLY A 113 6.55 1.58 5.02
C GLY A 113 6.50 0.16 5.57
N ASP A 114 7.16 -0.15 6.68
CA ASP A 114 6.91 -1.44 7.33
C ASP A 114 5.61 -1.36 8.12
N ASN A 115 4.82 -2.42 8.01
CA ASN A 115 3.56 -2.56 8.73
C ASN A 115 3.83 -2.72 10.23
N LEU A 116 3.23 -1.83 11.03
CA LEU A 116 3.28 -1.87 12.50
C LEU A 116 2.05 -2.53 13.10
N TYR A 117 0.89 -2.27 12.49
CA TYR A 117 -0.39 -2.83 12.89
C TYR A 117 -1.35 -2.76 11.72
N ASP A 118 -2.16 -3.80 11.56
CA ASP A 118 -3.30 -3.79 10.67
C ASP A 118 -4.46 -4.54 11.33
N ASN A 119 -5.65 -4.40 10.75
CA ASN A 119 -6.83 -5.08 11.28
C ASN A 119 -7.15 -6.41 10.58
N TYR A 120 -6.21 -7.05 9.85
CA TYR A 120 -6.44 -8.27 9.05
C TYR A 120 -6.96 -9.47 9.84
#